data_AF-A0A0M2KK31-F1
#
_entry.id   AF-A0A0M2KK31-F1
#
_cell.length_a   1.000
_cell.length_b   1.000
_cell.length_c   1.000
_cell.angle_alpha   90.00
_cell.angle_beta   90.00
_cell.angle_gamma   90.00
#
_symmetry.space_group_name_H-M   'P 1'
#
loop_
_entity.id
_entity.type
_entity.pdbx_description
1 polymer ?
#
loop_
_entity_poly.entity_id
_entity_poly.type
_entity_poly.pdbx_seq_one_letter_code
_entity_poly.pdbx_strand_id
1 'polypeptide(L)'
;MSTEIKETTIPAGYWKDARGVLTPESLVKPVDKERDALVRSIVARAVPLSQSLRDFKQDTFADIQALVDLSAEQYGATIGGKKGNVTLYTYDGRYKVQRAMQDRIAFDERIQAAKELIDACVAEWTQDARPELLAIIDRAFSTDKEGEINPGRVLQLRRHDITDPRWLRAMDALAEAVQVVSSKSYIRIYERVGDSDQYTPIYLDMAGV
;
A
#
# COMPACT_ATOMS: atom_id res chain seq x y z
N MET A 1 17.73 1.67 18.49
CA MET A 1 19.20 1.73 18.36
C MET A 1 19.52 2.60 17.16
N SER A 2 19.90 3.85 17.41
CA SER A 2 20.24 4.82 16.36
C SER A 2 21.63 4.50 15.83
N THR A 3 21.73 4.12 14.56
CA THR A 3 23.03 3.91 13.90
C THR A 3 23.64 5.29 13.63
N GLU A 4 24.60 5.69 14.46
CA GLU A 4 25.47 6.84 14.20
C GLU A 4 26.23 6.60 12.89
N ILE A 5 25.91 7.37 11.85
CA ILE A 5 26.70 7.41 10.63
C ILE A 5 27.97 8.18 10.98
N LYS A 6 29.09 7.48 11.18
CA LYS A 6 30.42 8.11 11.22
C LYS A 6 30.64 8.84 9.89
N GLU A 7 30.57 10.17 9.91
CA GLU A 7 31.01 11.00 8.78
C GLU A 7 32.48 10.71 8.50
N THR A 8 32.74 9.89 7.48
CA THR A 8 34.11 9.64 7.03
C THR A 8 34.51 10.81 6.16
N THR A 9 35.32 11.72 6.69
CA THR A 9 35.89 12.83 5.92
C THR A 9 36.71 12.28 4.77
N ILE A 10 36.30 12.56 3.53
CA ILE A 10 37.01 12.12 2.32
C ILE A 10 38.23 13.04 2.16
N PRO A 11 39.47 12.50 2.11
CA PRO A 11 40.66 13.32 1.87
C PRO A 11 40.57 14.09 0.53
N ALA A 12 41.11 15.31 0.49
CA ALA A 12 41.11 16.11 -0.73
C ALA A 12 41.81 15.37 -1.89
N GLY A 13 41.20 15.37 -3.08
CA GLY A 13 41.71 14.67 -4.25
C GLY A 13 41.41 13.17 -4.31
N TYR A 14 40.55 12.66 -3.41
CA TYR A 14 40.07 11.27 -3.42
C TYR A 14 38.56 11.20 -3.60
N TRP A 15 38.11 10.11 -4.21
CA TRP A 15 36.71 9.74 -4.39
C TRP A 15 36.42 8.48 -3.59
N LYS A 16 35.28 8.42 -2.90
CA LYS A 16 34.85 7.23 -2.13
C LYS A 16 33.81 6.45 -2.93
N ASP A 17 34.08 5.17 -3.19
CA ASP A 17 33.10 4.28 -3.84
C ASP A 17 32.06 3.73 -2.85
N ALA A 18 31.06 2.97 -3.36
CA ALA A 18 30.00 2.40 -2.54
C ALA A 18 30.47 1.35 -1.50
N ARG A 19 31.66 0.75 -1.70
CA ARG A 19 32.29 -0.18 -0.75
C ARG A 19 33.16 0.57 0.27
N GLY A 20 33.25 1.89 0.15
CA GLY A 20 34.06 2.75 1.00
C GLY A 20 35.53 2.86 0.58
N VAL A 21 35.91 2.36 -0.60
CA VAL A 21 37.28 2.43 -1.12
C VAL A 21 37.58 3.85 -1.60
N LEU A 22 38.73 4.39 -1.19
CA LEU A 22 39.21 5.69 -1.63
C LEU A 22 40.07 5.54 -2.89
N THR A 23 39.63 6.19 -3.97
CA THR A 23 40.31 6.19 -5.27
C THR A 23 40.82 7.60 -5.56
N PRO A 24 42.12 7.78 -5.85
CA PRO A 24 42.66 9.07 -6.29
C PRO A 24 41.89 9.62 -7.50
N GLU A 25 41.66 10.92 -7.53
CA GLU A 25 40.88 11.59 -8.58
C GLU A 25 41.40 11.33 -10.00
N SER A 26 42.72 11.17 -10.16
CA SER A 26 43.37 10.86 -11.44
C SER A 26 43.01 9.49 -12.00
N LEU A 27 42.59 8.55 -11.14
CA LEU A 27 42.21 7.18 -11.52
C LEU A 27 40.70 7.04 -11.76
N VAL A 28 39.91 8.07 -11.45
CA VAL A 28 38.47 8.10 -11.72
C VAL A 28 38.24 8.55 -13.16
N LYS A 29 37.58 7.72 -13.96
CA LYS A 29 37.32 8.03 -15.36
C LYS A 29 36.44 9.29 -15.47
N PRO A 30 36.68 10.19 -16.44
CA PRO A 30 35.86 11.39 -16.63
C PRO A 30 34.36 11.10 -16.73
N VAL A 31 33.97 10.04 -17.47
CA VAL A 31 32.56 9.63 -17.62
C VAL A 31 31.91 9.23 -16.29
N ASP A 32 32.67 8.69 -15.34
CA ASP A 32 32.14 8.31 -14.04
C ASP A 32 31.92 9.55 -13.16
N LYS A 33 32.78 10.57 -13.28
CA LYS A 33 32.59 11.89 -12.64
C LYS A 33 31.37 12.62 -13.18
N GLU A 34 31.22 12.65 -14.50
CA GLU A 34 30.04 13.26 -15.16
C GLU A 34 28.75 12.55 -14.75
N ARG A 35 28.77 11.22 -14.65
CA ARG A 35 27.62 10.44 -14.17
C ARG A 35 27.27 10.78 -12.73
N ASP A 36 28.26 10.82 -11.83
CA ASP A 36 28.05 11.20 -10.43
C ASP A 36 27.47 12.63 -10.32
N ALA A 37 28.04 13.59 -11.06
CA ALA A 37 27.54 14.96 -11.11
C ALA A 37 26.09 15.04 -11.61
N LEU A 38 25.76 14.34 -12.69
CA LEU A 38 24.40 14.26 -13.23
C LEU A 38 23.44 13.69 -12.19
N VAL A 39 23.76 12.54 -11.59
CA VAL A 39 22.90 11.90 -10.56
C VAL A 39 22.70 12.84 -9.36
N ARG A 40 23.76 13.47 -8.85
CA ARG A 40 23.65 14.45 -7.76
C ARG A 40 22.77 15.63 -8.13
N SER A 41 22.88 16.15 -9.35
CA SER A 41 22.04 17.26 -9.83
C SER A 41 20.56 16.88 -9.90
N ILE A 42 20.25 15.64 -10.29
CA ILE A 42 18.87 15.13 -10.33
C ILE A 42 18.35 14.97 -8.90
N VAL A 43 19.13 14.35 -8.01
CA VAL A 43 18.75 14.15 -6.60
C VAL A 43 18.55 15.48 -5.89
N ALA A 44 19.43 16.46 -6.11
CA ALA A 44 19.32 17.79 -5.53
C ALA A 44 17.99 18.49 -5.89
N ARG A 45 17.45 18.24 -7.09
CA ARG A 45 16.13 18.73 -7.51
C ARG A 45 14.98 17.86 -7.01
N ALA A 46 15.17 16.55 -6.88
CA ALA A 46 14.13 15.61 -6.47
C ALA A 46 13.82 15.67 -4.96
N VAL A 47 14.84 15.89 -4.11
CA VAL A 47 14.71 15.98 -2.66
C VAL A 47 13.67 17.04 -2.23
N PRO A 48 13.74 18.32 -2.68
CA PRO A 48 12.76 19.33 -2.28
C PRO A 48 11.35 19.05 -2.80
N LEU A 49 11.21 18.45 -4.00
CA LEU A 49 9.89 18.02 -4.51
C LEU A 49 9.29 16.92 -3.62
N SER A 50 10.08 15.93 -3.25
CA SER A 50 9.66 14.86 -2.34
C SER A 50 9.28 15.39 -0.97
N GLN A 51 10.00 16.40 -0.47
CA GLN A 51 9.66 17.07 0.79
C GLN A 51 8.33 17.83 0.68
N SER A 52 8.16 18.63 -0.38
CA SER A 52 6.93 19.38 -0.63
C SER A 52 5.70 18.47 -0.72
N LEU A 53 5.82 17.30 -1.35
CA LEU A 53 4.75 16.31 -1.40
C LEU A 53 4.45 15.68 -0.03
N ARG A 54 5.46 15.49 0.83
CA ARG A 54 5.29 15.00 2.20
C ARG A 54 4.55 16.03 3.05
N ASP A 55 4.98 17.28 3.00
CA ASP A 55 4.39 18.37 3.79
C ASP A 55 2.94 18.61 3.34
N PHE A 56 2.71 18.75 2.03
CA PHE A 56 1.37 18.86 1.45
C PHE A 56 0.44 17.73 1.89
N LYS A 57 0.93 16.47 1.89
CA LYS A 57 0.15 15.33 2.36
C LYS A 57 -0.24 15.48 3.82
N GLN A 58 0.69 15.82 4.70
CA GLN A 58 0.44 15.95 6.14
C GLN A 58 -0.54 17.08 6.44
N ASP A 59 -0.31 18.25 5.85
CA ASP A 59 -1.14 19.45 6.04
C ASP A 59 -2.56 19.19 5.54
N THR A 60 -2.72 18.61 4.36
CA THR A 60 -4.04 18.28 3.81
C THR A 60 -4.83 17.31 4.71
N PHE A 61 -4.16 16.32 5.34
CA PHE A 61 -4.85 15.44 6.28
C PHE A 61 -5.30 16.18 7.55
N ALA A 62 -4.47 17.08 8.06
CA ALA A 62 -4.79 17.90 9.21
C ALA A 62 -5.97 18.84 8.90
N ASP A 63 -5.95 19.51 7.76
CA ASP A 63 -7.01 20.44 7.32
C ASP A 63 -8.36 19.73 7.14
N ILE A 64 -8.36 18.56 6.49
CA ILE A 64 -9.59 17.75 6.33
C ILE A 64 -10.13 17.34 7.70
N GLN A 65 -9.26 16.93 8.63
CA GLN A 65 -9.69 16.53 9.97
C GLN A 65 -10.27 17.73 10.73
N ALA A 66 -9.60 18.89 10.69
CA ALA A 66 -10.07 20.10 11.33
C ALA A 66 -11.46 20.53 10.81
N LEU A 67 -11.71 20.42 9.51
CA LEU A 67 -13.02 20.72 8.94
C LEU A 67 -14.12 19.74 9.40
N VAL A 68 -13.78 18.45 9.50
CA VAL A 68 -14.70 17.41 10.01
C VAL A 68 -15.04 17.67 11.49
N ASP A 69 -14.04 18.00 12.30
CA ASP A 69 -14.21 18.28 13.73
C ASP A 69 -15.07 19.53 13.93
N LEU A 70 -14.80 20.62 13.19
CA LEU A 70 -15.61 21.84 13.20
C LEU A 70 -17.07 21.56 12.82
N SER A 71 -17.29 20.74 11.79
CA SER A 71 -18.64 20.36 11.35
C SER A 71 -19.35 19.53 12.44
N ALA A 72 -18.64 18.64 13.12
CA ALA A 72 -19.21 17.82 14.20
C ALA A 72 -19.63 18.68 15.40
N GLU A 73 -18.75 19.59 15.81
CA GLU A 73 -18.98 20.53 16.92
C GLU A 73 -20.23 21.39 16.67
N GLN A 74 -20.43 21.87 15.44
CA GLN A 74 -21.59 22.69 15.07
C GLN A 74 -22.94 21.99 15.35
N TYR A 75 -22.98 20.67 15.27
CA TYR A 75 -24.19 19.87 15.52
C TYR A 75 -24.18 19.12 16.86
N GLY A 76 -23.21 19.41 17.74
CA GLY A 76 -23.07 18.73 19.03
C GLY A 76 -22.79 17.23 18.92
N ALA A 77 -22.25 16.79 17.78
CA ALA A 77 -21.91 15.40 17.53
C ALA A 77 -20.45 15.12 17.89
N THR A 78 -20.18 14.00 18.54
CA THR A 78 -18.81 13.50 18.72
C THR A 78 -18.51 12.49 17.62
N ILE A 79 -17.77 12.88 16.59
CA ILE A 79 -17.31 11.94 15.58
C ILE A 79 -16.17 11.11 16.19
N GLY A 80 -16.46 9.86 16.53
CA GLY A 80 -15.48 8.92 17.07
C GLY A 80 -14.44 8.51 16.02
N GLY A 81 -13.19 8.94 16.21
CA GLY A 81 -12.01 8.41 15.53
C GLY A 81 -11.57 9.17 14.27
N LYS A 82 -10.25 9.22 14.04
CA LYS A 82 -9.62 9.81 12.83
C LYS A 82 -9.81 8.96 11.56
N LYS A 83 -10.59 7.88 11.65
CA LYS A 83 -10.80 6.90 10.58
C LYS A 83 -12.16 7.13 9.93
N GLY A 84 -12.15 7.35 8.61
CA GLY A 84 -13.36 7.46 7.82
C GLY A 84 -13.06 8.08 6.46
N ASN A 85 -13.78 7.60 5.44
CA ASN A 85 -13.75 8.20 4.12
C ASN A 85 -14.49 9.55 4.16
N VAL A 86 -13.88 10.59 3.60
CA VAL A 86 -14.46 11.93 3.53
C VAL A 86 -14.35 12.41 2.10
N THR A 87 -15.41 13.01 1.57
CA THR A 87 -15.40 13.68 0.27
C THR A 87 -15.82 15.13 0.50
N LEU A 88 -14.97 16.05 0.08
CA LEU A 88 -15.19 17.49 0.15
C LEU A 88 -15.29 18.03 -1.28
N TYR A 89 -16.20 18.97 -1.49
CA TYR A 89 -16.35 19.70 -2.74
C TYR A 89 -16.12 21.18 -2.49
N THR A 90 -15.61 21.90 -3.49
CA THR A 90 -15.78 23.35 -3.51
C THR A 90 -17.25 23.69 -3.67
N TYR A 91 -17.66 24.89 -3.24
CA TYR A 91 -19.06 25.31 -3.27
C TYR A 91 -19.67 25.28 -4.68
N ASP A 92 -18.87 25.65 -5.69
CA ASP A 92 -19.24 25.58 -7.11
C ASP A 92 -19.17 24.15 -7.70
N GLY A 93 -18.70 23.17 -6.93
CA GLY A 93 -18.48 21.80 -7.35
C GLY A 93 -17.33 21.62 -8.35
N ARG A 94 -16.50 22.63 -8.61
CA ARG A 94 -15.40 22.52 -9.58
C ARG A 94 -14.32 21.55 -9.13
N TYR A 95 -14.01 21.52 -7.84
CA TYR A 95 -12.97 20.67 -7.28
C TYR A 95 -13.53 19.72 -6.23
N LYS A 96 -12.92 18.55 -6.16
CA LYS A 96 -13.24 17.53 -5.16
C LYS A 96 -11.98 16.97 -4.54
N VAL A 97 -11.95 16.91 -3.21
CA VAL A 97 -10.89 16.27 -2.43
C VAL A 97 -11.47 15.08 -1.67
N GLN A 98 -10.80 13.93 -1.75
CA GLN A 98 -11.22 12.71 -1.06
C GLN A 98 -10.12 12.22 -0.14
N ARG A 99 -10.48 12.04 1.14
CA ARG A 99 -9.72 11.24 2.09
C ARG A 99 -10.25 9.81 2.04
N ALA A 100 -9.41 8.86 1.63
CA ALA A 100 -9.78 7.45 1.55
C ALA A 100 -8.92 6.61 2.52
N MET A 101 -9.56 5.75 3.30
CA MET A 101 -8.93 4.73 4.13
C MET A 101 -9.02 3.39 3.41
N GLN A 102 -7.88 2.72 3.25
CA GLN A 102 -7.81 1.36 2.72
C GLN A 102 -7.22 0.45 3.78
N ASP A 103 -8.04 -0.48 4.25
CA ASP A 103 -7.59 -1.50 5.18
C ASP A 103 -6.81 -2.59 4.44
N ARG A 104 -5.65 -2.94 4.97
CA ARG A 104 -4.94 -4.19 4.64
C ARG A 104 -5.44 -5.23 5.63
N ILE A 105 -6.08 -6.24 5.07
CA ILE A 105 -6.48 -7.44 5.81
C ILE A 105 -5.38 -8.49 5.74
N ALA A 106 -5.32 -9.33 6.77
CA ALA A 106 -4.58 -10.59 6.79
C ALA A 106 -5.45 -11.65 7.47
N PHE A 107 -4.98 -12.90 7.48
CA PHE A 107 -5.64 -13.95 8.25
C PHE A 107 -4.90 -14.24 9.54
N ASP A 108 -5.65 -14.56 10.60
CA ASP A 108 -5.10 -15.13 11.83
C ASP A 108 -4.89 -16.66 11.70
N GLU A 109 -4.52 -17.33 12.79
CA GLU A 109 -4.22 -18.77 12.82
C GLU A 109 -5.37 -19.68 12.36
N ARG A 110 -6.62 -19.19 12.37
CA ARG A 110 -7.79 -19.95 11.92
C ARG A 110 -7.74 -20.28 10.43
N ILE A 111 -6.88 -19.60 9.67
CA ILE A 111 -6.60 -19.93 8.26
C ILE A 111 -6.12 -21.37 8.07
N GLN A 112 -5.38 -21.90 9.05
CA GLN A 112 -4.86 -23.27 9.00
C GLN A 112 -5.98 -24.29 9.21
N ALA A 113 -6.90 -24.02 10.15
CA ALA A 113 -8.07 -24.86 10.38
C ALA A 113 -9.00 -24.88 9.15
N ALA A 114 -9.17 -23.73 8.49
CA ALA A 114 -9.91 -23.66 7.23
C ALA A 114 -9.25 -24.47 6.11
N LYS A 115 -7.91 -24.40 5.99
CA LYS A 115 -7.15 -25.19 5.02
C LYS A 115 -7.36 -26.69 5.24
N GLU A 116 -7.25 -27.16 6.48
CA GLU A 116 -7.43 -28.58 6.81
C GLU A 116 -8.82 -29.10 6.43
N LEU A 117 -9.87 -28.30 6.68
CA LEU A 117 -11.24 -28.66 6.30
C LEU A 117 -11.42 -28.73 4.77
N ILE A 118 -10.78 -27.82 4.03
CA ILE A 118 -10.81 -27.80 2.56
C ILE A 118 -10.03 -29.00 2.01
N ASP A 119 -8.83 -29.26 2.53
CA ASP A 119 -8.00 -30.39 2.11
C ASP A 119 -8.75 -31.71 2.36
N ALA A 120 -9.40 -31.87 3.51
CA ALA A 120 -10.21 -33.05 3.81
C ALA A 120 -11.42 -33.21 2.87
N CYS A 121 -12.05 -32.10 2.46
CA CYS A 121 -13.15 -32.10 1.50
C CYS A 121 -12.67 -32.52 0.10
N VAL A 122 -11.58 -31.92 -0.37
CA VAL A 122 -11.03 -32.19 -1.71
C VAL A 122 -10.41 -33.59 -1.80
N ALA A 123 -9.74 -34.07 -0.74
CA ALA A 123 -9.13 -35.40 -0.71
C ALA A 123 -10.16 -36.52 -0.96
N GLU A 124 -11.38 -36.38 -0.42
CA GLU A 124 -12.45 -37.35 -0.66
C GLU A 124 -13.02 -37.23 -2.08
N TRP A 125 -13.11 -36.01 -2.61
CA TRP A 125 -13.51 -35.81 -4.01
C TRP A 125 -12.48 -36.38 -4.97
N THR A 126 -11.18 -36.35 -4.63
CA THR A 126 -10.07 -36.83 -5.47
C THR A 126 -9.97 -38.34 -5.67
N GLN A 127 -10.87 -39.15 -5.11
CA GLN A 127 -11.09 -40.50 -5.68
C GLN A 127 -11.55 -40.43 -7.14
N ASP A 128 -12.22 -39.34 -7.56
CA ASP A 128 -12.62 -39.03 -8.94
C ASP A 128 -12.19 -37.62 -9.44
N ALA A 129 -11.72 -36.74 -8.54
CA ALA A 129 -11.36 -35.37 -8.86
C ALA A 129 -9.92 -35.27 -9.40
N ARG A 130 -9.76 -34.45 -10.45
CA ARG A 130 -8.50 -34.30 -11.15
C ARG A 130 -7.45 -33.58 -10.28
N PRO A 131 -6.16 -33.96 -10.33
CA PRO A 131 -5.05 -33.30 -9.62
C PRO A 131 -5.02 -31.76 -9.72
N GLU A 132 -5.60 -31.22 -10.79
CA GLU A 132 -5.77 -29.80 -11.09
C GLU A 132 -6.54 -29.05 -9.98
N LEU A 133 -7.50 -29.69 -9.30
CA LEU A 133 -8.27 -29.06 -8.21
C LEU A 133 -7.42 -28.87 -6.95
N LEU A 134 -6.62 -29.87 -6.57
CA LEU A 134 -5.66 -29.75 -5.48
C LEU A 134 -4.66 -28.63 -5.75
N ALA A 135 -4.14 -28.54 -6.98
CA ALA A 135 -3.22 -27.48 -7.36
C ALA A 135 -3.84 -26.07 -7.25
N ILE A 136 -5.14 -25.92 -7.50
CA ILE A 136 -5.87 -24.64 -7.32
C ILE A 136 -5.96 -24.29 -5.82
N ILE A 137 -6.29 -25.27 -4.97
CA ILE A 137 -6.39 -25.05 -3.52
C ILE A 137 -5.01 -24.74 -2.92
N ASP A 138 -3.99 -25.54 -3.21
CA ASP A 138 -2.62 -25.29 -2.73
C ASP A 138 -2.12 -23.92 -3.19
N ARG A 139 -2.47 -23.54 -4.42
CA ARG A 139 -2.22 -22.18 -4.89
C ARG A 139 -3.00 -21.20 -4.04
N ALA A 140 -4.27 -21.36 -3.73
CA ALA A 140 -5.00 -20.38 -2.92
C ALA A 140 -4.31 -20.09 -1.56
N PHE A 141 -3.71 -21.09 -0.93
CA PHE A 141 -3.02 -20.99 0.37
C PHE A 141 -1.51 -20.71 0.29
N SER A 142 -0.95 -20.53 -0.91
CA SER A 142 0.49 -20.27 -1.03
C SER A 142 0.86 -18.91 -0.44
N THR A 143 1.97 -18.89 0.30
CA THR A 143 2.56 -17.66 0.82
C THR A 143 3.26 -16.86 -0.29
N ASP A 144 3.33 -15.55 -0.10
CA ASP A 144 4.15 -14.68 -0.92
C ASP A 144 5.62 -14.64 -0.43
N LYS A 145 6.41 -13.74 -1.01
CA LYS A 145 7.84 -13.59 -0.65
C LYS A 145 8.06 -13.13 0.80
N GLU A 146 7.04 -12.54 1.43
CA GLU A 146 7.07 -12.09 2.82
C GLU A 146 6.57 -13.19 3.78
N GLY A 147 6.14 -14.35 3.25
CA GLY A 147 5.59 -15.45 4.04
C GLY A 147 4.10 -15.33 4.32
N GLU A 148 3.41 -14.35 3.71
CA GLU A 148 2.01 -14.04 3.99
C GLU A 148 1.07 -14.69 2.97
N ILE A 149 -0.08 -15.18 3.43
CA ILE A 149 -1.13 -15.71 2.54
C ILE A 149 -1.90 -14.55 1.94
N ASN A 150 -2.08 -14.56 0.62
CA ASN A 150 -2.84 -13.53 -0.09
C ASN A 150 -4.35 -13.65 0.20
N PRO A 151 -4.97 -12.66 0.87
CA PRO A 151 -6.39 -12.75 1.23
C PRO A 151 -7.32 -12.80 0.03
N GLY A 152 -6.97 -12.10 -1.05
CA GLY A 152 -7.76 -12.08 -2.28
C GLY A 152 -7.81 -13.44 -2.98
N ARG A 153 -6.76 -14.27 -2.87
CA ARG A 153 -6.73 -15.62 -3.45
C ARG A 153 -7.60 -16.59 -2.65
N VAL A 154 -7.48 -16.56 -1.33
CA VAL A 154 -8.28 -17.44 -0.45
C VAL A 154 -9.76 -17.07 -0.50
N LEU A 155 -10.09 -15.77 -0.46
CA LEU A 155 -11.49 -15.32 -0.52
C LEU A 155 -12.17 -15.62 -1.86
N GLN A 156 -11.43 -15.88 -2.94
CA GLN A 156 -12.02 -16.35 -4.20
C GLN A 156 -12.68 -17.73 -4.06
N LEU A 157 -12.21 -18.58 -3.14
CA LEU A 157 -12.79 -19.91 -2.91
C LEU A 157 -14.27 -19.79 -2.51
N ARG A 158 -14.63 -18.74 -1.77
CA ARG A 158 -16.02 -18.47 -1.34
C ARG A 158 -17.00 -18.20 -2.48
N ARG A 159 -16.51 -17.95 -3.70
CA ARG A 159 -17.38 -17.70 -4.86
C ARG A 159 -17.97 -18.98 -5.44
N HIS A 160 -17.45 -20.14 -5.05
CA HIS A 160 -17.95 -21.43 -5.50
C HIS A 160 -19.11 -21.89 -4.63
N ASP A 161 -20.23 -22.20 -5.28
CA ASP A 161 -21.45 -22.70 -4.62
C ASP A 161 -21.30 -24.20 -4.34
N ILE A 162 -20.64 -24.52 -3.23
CA ILE A 162 -20.37 -25.88 -2.77
C ILE A 162 -21.12 -26.11 -1.46
N THR A 163 -21.93 -27.16 -1.44
CA THR A 163 -22.83 -27.49 -0.32
C THR A 163 -22.26 -28.51 0.67
N ASP A 164 -21.02 -28.96 0.48
CA ASP A 164 -20.38 -29.91 1.42
C ASP A 164 -20.27 -29.27 2.81
N PRO A 165 -20.73 -29.93 3.89
CA PRO A 165 -20.70 -29.37 5.24
C PRO A 165 -19.30 -28.96 5.72
N ARG A 166 -18.23 -29.65 5.28
CA ARG A 166 -16.85 -29.27 5.63
C ARG A 166 -16.42 -28.03 4.88
N TRP A 167 -16.80 -27.91 3.61
CA TRP A 167 -16.55 -26.72 2.82
C TRP A 167 -17.23 -25.50 3.44
N LEU A 168 -18.52 -25.61 3.80
CA LEU A 168 -19.25 -24.54 4.47
C LEU A 168 -18.57 -24.12 5.79
N ARG A 169 -18.21 -25.08 6.64
CA ARG A 169 -17.45 -24.82 7.87
C ARG A 169 -16.09 -24.17 7.62
N ALA A 170 -15.40 -24.55 6.54
CA ALA A 170 -14.15 -23.90 6.15
C ALA A 170 -14.39 -22.45 5.72
N MET A 171 -15.43 -22.17 4.95
CA MET A 171 -15.77 -20.80 4.54
C MET A 171 -16.14 -19.92 5.74
N ASP A 172 -16.80 -20.49 6.76
CA ASP A 172 -17.08 -19.80 8.03
C ASP A 172 -15.77 -19.48 8.78
N ALA A 173 -14.90 -20.48 8.94
CA ALA A 173 -13.58 -20.29 9.56
C ALA A 173 -12.73 -19.25 8.82
N LEU A 174 -12.76 -19.24 7.48
CA LEU A 174 -12.10 -18.22 6.66
C LEU A 174 -12.66 -16.82 6.92
N ALA A 175 -13.98 -16.68 7.05
CA ALA A 175 -14.61 -15.39 7.30
C ALA A 175 -14.21 -14.83 8.67
N GLU A 176 -14.13 -15.69 9.68
CA GLU A 176 -13.71 -15.31 11.04
C GLU A 176 -12.20 -15.04 11.15
N ALA A 177 -11.38 -15.69 10.31
CA ALA A 177 -9.94 -15.50 10.28
C ALA A 177 -9.53 -14.13 9.74
N VAL A 178 -10.39 -13.42 9.00
CA VAL A 178 -10.05 -12.12 8.40
C VAL A 178 -9.91 -11.06 9.50
N GLN A 179 -8.72 -10.47 9.59
CA GLN A 179 -8.41 -9.39 10.51
C GLN A 179 -7.85 -8.17 9.76
N VAL A 180 -8.20 -6.96 10.20
CA VAL A 180 -7.57 -5.73 9.70
C VAL A 180 -6.24 -5.54 10.43
N VAL A 181 -5.13 -5.72 9.72
CA VAL A 181 -3.77 -5.61 10.30
C VAL A 181 -3.17 -4.23 10.17
N SER A 182 -3.60 -3.45 9.18
CA SER A 182 -3.19 -2.05 9.04
C SER A 182 -4.17 -1.28 8.18
N SER A 183 -4.15 0.05 8.26
CA SER A 183 -4.93 0.94 7.38
C SER A 183 -4.00 1.96 6.75
N LYS A 184 -4.07 2.12 5.43
CA LYS A 184 -3.38 3.18 4.71
C LYS A 184 -4.36 4.28 4.34
N SER A 185 -3.95 5.52 4.58
CA SER A 185 -4.71 6.71 4.21
C SER A 185 -4.19 7.31 2.90
N TYR A 186 -5.12 7.70 2.04
CA TYR A 186 -4.87 8.29 0.73
C TYR A 186 -5.63 9.60 0.59
N ILE A 187 -5.01 10.55 -0.11
CA ILE A 187 -5.66 11.77 -0.59
C ILE A 187 -5.80 11.62 -2.09
N ARG A 188 -6.98 11.93 -2.62
CA ARG A 188 -7.24 12.00 -4.06
C ARG A 188 -7.87 13.35 -4.38
N ILE A 189 -7.36 14.02 -5.40
CA ILE A 189 -7.75 15.37 -5.77
C ILE A 189 -8.25 15.32 -7.21
N TYR A 190 -9.32 16.05 -7.49
CA TYR A 190 -9.97 16.03 -8.78
C TYR A 190 -10.46 17.43 -9.20
N GLU A 191 -10.50 17.64 -10.51
CA GLU A 191 -11.17 18.78 -11.16
C GLU A 191 -12.32 18.26 -12.03
N ARG A 192 -13.43 18.99 -12.06
CA ARG A 192 -14.63 18.68 -12.86
C ARG A 192 -14.36 18.95 -14.35
N VAL A 193 -14.87 18.07 -15.21
CA VAL A 193 -14.73 18.21 -16.66
C VAL A 193 -15.88 19.07 -17.19
N GLY A 194 -15.61 20.36 -17.41
CA GLY A 194 -16.63 21.33 -17.85
C GLY A 194 -17.84 21.34 -16.92
N ASP A 195 -19.04 21.33 -17.51
CA ASP A 195 -20.31 21.26 -16.77
C ASP A 195 -20.83 19.82 -16.55
N SER A 196 -20.00 18.80 -16.79
CA SER A 196 -20.40 17.40 -16.65
C SER A 196 -20.26 16.90 -15.21
N ASP A 197 -20.88 15.77 -14.88
CA ASP A 197 -20.66 15.09 -13.58
C ASP A 197 -19.36 14.27 -13.50
N GLN A 198 -18.48 14.41 -14.49
CA GLN A 198 -17.21 13.71 -14.55
C GLN A 198 -16.09 14.53 -13.91
N TYR A 199 -15.15 13.82 -13.28
CA TYR A 199 -14.01 14.39 -12.59
C TYR A 199 -12.72 13.71 -13.06
N THR A 200 -11.73 14.51 -13.43
CA THR A 200 -10.38 14.04 -13.76
C THR A 200 -9.45 14.21 -12.58
N PRO A 201 -8.60 13.21 -12.29
CA PRO A 201 -7.63 13.30 -11.20
C PRO A 201 -6.57 14.36 -11.48
N ILE A 202 -6.19 15.10 -10.44
CA ILE A 202 -4.99 15.93 -10.41
C ILE A 202 -3.87 15.05 -9.83
N TYR A 203 -2.96 14.61 -10.70
CA TYR A 203 -1.85 13.73 -10.30
C TYR A 203 -0.73 14.52 -9.63
N LEU A 204 -0.16 13.94 -8.58
CA LEU A 204 0.98 14.48 -7.84
C LEU A 204 2.21 13.57 -7.93
N ASP A 205 2.13 12.51 -8.74
CA ASP A 205 3.19 11.54 -8.96
C ASP A 205 3.70 11.61 -10.40
N MET A 206 4.97 11.21 -10.58
CA MET A 206 5.67 11.31 -11.86
C MET A 206 5.07 10.44 -12.99
N ALA A 207 4.29 9.41 -12.67
CA ALA A 207 3.71 8.53 -13.69
C ALA A 207 2.41 9.10 -14.27
N GLY A 208 1.71 9.95 -13.50
CA GLY A 208 0.46 10.58 -13.89
C GLY A 208 0.56 12.00 -14.45
N VAL A 209 1.73 12.65 -14.37
CA VAL A 209 1.97 14.02 -14.89
C VAL A 209 2.64 14.05 -16.26
#